data_AF-A0A3D2AAZ1-F1
#
_entry.id   AF-A0A3D2AAZ1-F1
#
_cell.length_a   1.000
_cell.length_b   1.000
_cell.length_c   1.000
_cell.angle_alpha   90.00
_cell.angle_beta   90.00
_cell.angle_gamma   90.00
#
_symmetry.space_group_name_H-M   'P 1'
#
loop_
_entity.id
_entity.type
_entity.pdbx_description
1 polymer ?
#
loop_
_entity_poly.entity_id
_entity_poly.type
_entity_poly.pdbx_seq_one_letter_code
_entity_poly.pdbx_strand_id
1 'polypeptide(L)' 'SLEKKPGTIVKEKVKMEKTLIRGVAKDTDVSVISVIGLKDNPGTAFKLFNCLAKDKIEVDMILQSVGRDGTKDISFS' A
#
# COMPACT_ATOMS: atom_id res chain seq x y z
N SER A 1 -26.25 32.81 20.38
CA SER A 1 -25.60 33.25 19.13
C SER A 1 -25.16 32.01 18.37
N LEU A 2 -25.72 31.75 17.20
CA LEU A 2 -25.37 30.63 16.33
C LEU A 2 -24.71 31.22 15.09
N GLU A 3 -23.39 31.11 14.96
CA GLU A 3 -22.69 31.59 13.76
C GLU A 3 -22.94 30.66 12.58
N LYS A 4 -23.51 31.19 11.50
CA LYS A 4 -23.59 30.48 10.21
C LYS A 4 -22.27 30.61 9.46
N LYS A 5 -21.38 29.64 9.65
CA LYS A 5 -20.20 29.44 8.80
C LYS A 5 -20.51 28.37 7.75
N PRO A 6 -20.18 28.59 6.46
CA PRO A 6 -20.28 27.54 5.47
C PRO A 6 -19.17 26.51 5.78
N GLY A 7 -19.54 25.40 6.40
CA GLY A 7 -18.64 24.26 6.58
C GLY A 7 -18.24 23.64 5.23
N THR A 8 -17.40 22.60 5.26
CA THR A 8 -16.91 21.95 4.04
C THR A 8 -17.99 21.08 3.39
N ILE A 9 -18.32 21.33 2.12
CA ILE A 9 -19.24 20.49 1.34
C ILE A 9 -18.42 19.56 0.43
N VAL A 10 -18.33 18.27 0.78
CA VAL A 10 -17.78 17.24 -0.10
C VAL A 10 -18.91 16.69 -0.96
N LYS A 11 -18.84 16.91 -2.27
CA LYS A 11 -19.75 16.29 -3.24
C LYS A 11 -18.95 15.43 -4.21
N GLU A 12 -19.17 14.12 -4.15
CA GLU A 12 -18.93 13.27 -5.30
C GLU A 12 -20.21 13.31 -6.15
N LYS A 13 -20.16 13.92 -7.33
CA LYS A 13 -21.27 13.78 -8.28
C LYS A 13 -20.76 13.14 -9.55
N VAL A 14 -20.78 11.82 -9.56
CA VAL A 14 -20.78 11.07 -10.81
C VAL A 14 -21.89 10.03 -10.74
N LYS A 15 -23.08 10.45 -11.16
CA LYS A 15 -24.15 9.52 -11.54
C LYS A 15 -23.78 9.07 -12.96
N MET A 16 -22.92 8.06 -13.09
CA MET A 16 -22.57 7.45 -14.37
C MET A 16 -22.69 5.93 -14.24
N GLU A 17 -23.23 5.31 -15.27
CA GLU A 17 -23.54 3.90 -15.37
C GLU A 17 -22.37 3.03 -14.91
N LYS A 18 -22.67 1.96 -14.16
CA LYS A 18 -21.67 1.10 -13.51
C LYS A 18 -20.87 0.31 -14.55
N THR A 19 -19.79 0.87 -15.08
CA THR A 19 -18.69 0.06 -15.59
C THR A 19 -17.79 -0.27 -14.41
N LEU A 20 -17.72 -1.56 -14.04
CA LEU A 20 -16.98 -2.05 -12.87
C LEU A 20 -15.46 -1.76 -12.98
N ILE A 21 -14.96 -1.64 -14.20
CA ILE A 21 -13.57 -1.34 -14.54
C ILE A 21 -13.59 -0.15 -15.50
N ARG A 22 -12.83 0.91 -15.17
CA ARG A 22 -12.77 2.15 -15.98
C ARG A 22 -11.56 2.21 -16.93
N GLY A 23 -10.59 1.32 -16.76
CA GLY A 23 -9.37 1.27 -17.57
C GLY A 23 -8.37 0.25 -17.04
N VAL A 24 -7.31 0.03 -17.81
CA VAL A 24 -6.16 -0.83 -17.47
C VAL A 24 -4.90 -0.02 -17.67
N ALA A 25 -4.00 -0.02 -16.68
CA ALA A 25 -2.69 0.59 -16.77
C ALA A 25 -1.61 -0.50 -16.63
N LYS A 26 -0.45 -0.27 -17.23
CA LYS A 26 0.71 -1.16 -17.16
C LYS A 26 1.93 -0.34 -16.79
N ASP A 27 2.66 -0.80 -15.79
CA ASP A 27 4.02 -0.33 -15.50
C ASP A 27 5.01 -1.44 -15.87
N THR A 28 6.11 -1.08 -16.51
CA THR A 28 7.22 -1.98 -16.86
C THR A 28 8.53 -1.60 -16.19
N ASP A 29 8.60 -0.41 -15.59
CA ASP A 29 9.79 0.07 -14.88
C ASP A 29 9.68 -0.25 -13.40
N VAL A 30 9.31 -1.50 -13.10
CA VAL A 30 9.04 -1.98 -11.75
C VAL A 30 9.75 -3.32 -11.55
N SER A 31 10.40 -3.48 -10.40
CA SER A 31 11.06 -4.72 -10.02
C SER A 31 10.45 -5.26 -8.74
N VAL A 32 9.95 -6.49 -8.75
CA VAL A 32 9.35 -7.10 -7.56
C VAL A 32 10.39 -7.94 -6.81
N ILE A 33 10.59 -7.63 -5.54
CA ILE A 33 11.51 -8.33 -4.63
C ILE A 33 10.69 -9.03 -3.55
N SER A 34 10.93 -10.32 -3.35
CA SER A 34 10.25 -11.12 -2.31
C SER A 34 11.23 -11.62 -1.25
N VAL A 35 10.97 -11.28 0.01
CA VAL A 35 11.68 -11.77 1.19
C VAL A 35 10.84 -12.86 1.83
N ILE A 36 11.35 -14.10 1.79
CA ILE A 36 10.63 -15.30 2.21
C ILE A 36 11.06 -15.72 3.62
N GLY A 37 10.12 -16.23 4.42
CA GLY A 37 10.41 -16.86 5.71
C GLY A 37 10.76 -15.87 6.82
N LEU A 38 10.25 -14.64 6.75
CA LEU A 38 10.43 -13.66 7.82
C LEU A 38 9.71 -14.14 9.08
N LYS A 39 10.37 -14.06 10.24
CA LYS A 39 9.72 -14.38 11.51
C LYS A 39 8.51 -13.48 11.74
N ASP A 40 7.38 -14.08 12.07
CA ASP A 40 6.13 -13.35 12.34
C ASP A 40 6.14 -12.77 13.76
N ASN A 41 6.89 -11.71 13.96
CA ASN A 41 6.92 -10.97 15.21
C ASN A 41 6.91 -9.45 14.97
N PRO A 42 6.41 -8.67 15.95
CA PRO A 42 6.38 -7.22 15.84
C PRO A 42 7.77 -6.63 15.56
N GLY A 43 7.84 -5.73 14.58
CA GLY A 43 9.06 -5.01 14.20
C GLY A 43 9.92 -5.65 13.11
N THR A 44 9.61 -6.86 12.62
CA THR A 44 10.36 -7.46 11.50
C THR A 44 10.19 -6.68 10.19
N ALA A 45 8.96 -6.29 9.83
CA ALA A 45 8.73 -5.42 8.68
C ALA A 45 9.43 -4.06 8.82
N PHE A 46 9.41 -3.46 10.02
CA PHE A 46 10.13 -2.21 10.29
C PHE A 46 11.63 -2.36 10.02
N LYS A 47 12.27 -3.43 10.49
CA LYS A 47 13.70 -3.65 10.25
C LYS A 47 14.02 -3.73 8.75
N LEU A 48 13.18 -4.40 7.98
CA LEU A 48 13.32 -4.51 6.53
C LEU A 48 13.23 -3.14 5.85
N PHE A 49 12.12 -2.43 6.04
CA PHE A 49 11.90 -1.16 5.34
C PHE A 49 12.76 -0.01 5.87
N ASN A 50 13.15 -0.04 7.15
CA ASN A 50 14.11 0.92 7.71
C ASN A 50 15.52 0.72 7.13
N CYS A 51 15.89 -0.50 6.74
CA CYS A 51 17.14 -0.75 6.03
C CYS A 51 17.10 -0.08 4.65
N LEU A 52 16.05 -0.32 3.88
CA LEU A 52 15.84 0.27 2.56
C LEU A 52 15.79 1.81 2.61
N ALA A 53 15.08 2.36 3.60
CA ALA A 53 14.94 3.80 3.77
C ALA A 53 16.27 4.50 4.10
N LYS A 54 17.16 3.85 4.87
CA LYS A 54 18.50 4.38 5.15
C LYS A 54 19.35 4.53 3.89
N ASP A 55 19.15 3.63 2.93
CA ASP A 55 19.81 3.64 1.63
C ASP A 55 19.03 4.45 0.57
N LYS A 56 17.94 5.13 0.98
CA LYS A 56 17.08 5.96 0.12
C LYS A 56 16.44 5.18 -1.04
N ILE A 57 16.11 3.92 -0.81
CA ILE A 57 15.36 3.09 -1.76
C ILE A 57 13.88 3.36 -1.55
N GLU A 58 13.22 3.82 -2.61
CA GLU A 58 11.77 4.01 -2.64
C GLU A 58 11.06 2.68 -2.88
N VAL A 59 9.91 2.51 -2.24
CA VAL A 59 9.06 1.32 -2.35
C VAL A 59 7.66 1.78 -2.73
N ASP A 60 7.12 1.24 -3.81
CA ASP A 60 5.80 1.58 -4.34
C ASP A 60 4.72 0.69 -3.71
N MET A 61 4.79 -0.62 -3.98
CA MET A 61 3.84 -1.58 -3.46
C MET A 61 4.46 -2.42 -2.34
N ILE A 62 3.67 -2.68 -1.29
CA ILE A 62 4.02 -3.64 -0.23
C ILE A 62 2.92 -4.69 -0.15
N LEU A 63 3.30 -5.95 -0.34
CA LEU A 63 2.42 -7.11 -0.21
C LEU A 63 2.97 -8.06 0.84
N GLN A 64 2.17 -8.33 1.87
CA GLN A 64 2.50 -9.33 2.88
C GLN A 64 1.56 -10.54 2.74
N SER A 65 2.15 -11.72 2.56
CA SER A 65 1.40 -12.98 2.51
C SER A 65 1.37 -13.68 3.87
N VAL A 66 0.39 -14.58 4.04
CA VAL A 66 0.39 -15.55 5.13
C VAL A 66 1.46 -16.62 4.84
N GLY A 67 2.52 -16.63 5.65
CA GLY A 67 3.54 -17.69 5.59
C GLY A 67 3.12 -18.94 6.37
N ARG A 68 4.01 -19.93 6.41
CA ARG A 68 3.85 -21.18 7.15
C ARG A 68 4.75 -21.17 8.40
N ASP A 69 4.44 -22.02 9.38
CA ASP A 69 5.35 -22.28 10.50
C ASP A 69 5.78 -21.03 11.30
N GLY A 70 4.86 -20.07 11.49
CA GLY A 70 5.13 -18.83 12.23
C GLY A 70 5.98 -17.82 11.45
N THR A 71 6.00 -17.93 10.12
CA THR A 71 6.68 -16.97 9.23
C THR A 71 5.70 -16.19 8.36
N LYS A 72 6.19 -15.14 7.71
CA LYS A 72 5.52 -14.32 6.71
C LYS A 72 6.47 -14.09 5.55
N ASP A 73 5.87 -13.90 4.38
CA ASP A 73 6.61 -13.46 3.20
C ASP A 73 6.19 -12.03 2.89
N ILE A 74 7.16 -11.17 2.58
CA ILE A 74 6.92 -9.78 2.19
C ILE A 74 7.49 -9.60 0.79
N SER A 75 6.64 -9.18 -0.13
CA SER A 75 7.05 -8.73 -1.45
C SER A 75 6.87 -7.23 -1.56
N PHE A 76 7.81 -6.56 -2.21
CA PHE A 76 7.73 -5.14 -2.47
C PHE A 76 8.27 -4.81 -3.85
N SER A 77 7.90 -3.65 -4.38
CA SER A 77 8.38 -3.13 -5.66
C SER A 77 8.95 -1.74 -5.57
#